data_AF-A0A931TQS7-F1
#
_entry.id   AF-A0A931TQS7-F1
#
_cell.length_a   1.000
_cell.length_b   1.000
_cell.length_c   1.000
_cell.angle_alpha   90.00
_cell.angle_beta   90.00
_cell.angle_gamma   90.00
#
_symmetry.space_group_name_H-M   'P 1'
#
loop_
_entity.id
_entity.type
_entity.pdbx_description
1 polymer ?
#
loop_
_entity_poly.entity_id
_entity_poly.type
_entity_poly.pdbx_seq_one_letter_code
_entity_poly.pdbx_strand_id
1 'polypeptide(L)'
;MKRKNLYLLLVLVSINYSAYSQKLLSKLVAKTAGAQTSNAPVVSKLSDITPTIGYSSNLHPVEVGTVSQSFFEGWKTGAELIFVLLNNNNNIASSKVDGKVTIDGNEAAFSSAGIYYIVADPTNAPRKVEITTLSGEKSSFVLEPNKKQFKIKSINGLSEEIILDLSKDVEIELDDTNIPENTLLKVSIAINQVGIKSTYDVCYIKKGSKITVPAAAFRNINIQRDGKFKKSFISIGIDDEKPVTSLEGNIKSLYYTSNYSDGKIVTVKVEPKLNLGLEAKGKEGQMEYQILKPNAFTSRPFSHIKKLGFSSFSIKGTTYIQSSVIVQDKNVEKDLAQTTKTTTIIFPKQSDEVWNAVLSKMLPEVSKTFQTEFQATVASIDDISKQSSFKKINSFVENSNTEKEFVKGIGASKHLNPLTHLETYGINSLQEQLMKESNTDGLCKVNLELIISEDKEKAFLTPKFTYEITGKINGVMTNTKYVSGTITGTPIESDLIGLTIEYSSSGGGKAFKKDQKNVINTPASSISAEQLEKLIRSSDILVTFSKSLKQIIEAEKLNGDYEIVWNLQKL
;
A
#
# COMPACT_ATOMS: atom_id res chain seq x y z
N MET A 1 10.89 -22.26 20.05
CA MET A 1 9.44 -21.90 19.95
C MET A 1 9.23 -21.11 18.65
N LYS A 2 8.16 -21.39 17.92
CA LYS A 2 8.02 -21.29 16.44
C LYS A 2 8.12 -19.86 15.85
N ARG A 3 9.16 -19.61 15.02
CA ARG A 3 9.33 -18.43 14.14
C ARG A 3 8.42 -18.40 12.88
N LYS A 4 7.45 -19.30 12.76
CA LYS A 4 6.58 -19.42 11.57
C LYS A 4 5.37 -18.48 11.53
N ASN A 5 5.12 -17.68 12.57
CA ASN A 5 3.93 -16.82 12.65
C ASN A 5 4.17 -15.34 12.31
N LEU A 6 5.42 -14.90 12.12
CA LEU A 6 5.71 -13.47 11.92
C LEU A 6 5.57 -13.01 10.46
N TYR A 7 5.74 -13.92 9.49
CA TYR A 7 5.62 -13.59 8.06
C TYR A 7 4.17 -13.49 7.56
N LEU A 8 3.20 -14.04 8.30
CA LEU A 8 1.78 -14.00 7.91
C LEU A 8 1.11 -12.65 8.24
N LEU A 9 1.65 -11.89 9.21
CA LEU A 9 1.10 -10.60 9.62
C LEU A 9 1.46 -9.46 8.65
N LEU A 10 2.61 -9.56 7.98
CA LEU A 10 3.09 -8.54 7.02
C LEU A 10 2.34 -8.53 5.69
N VAL A 11 1.65 -9.62 5.35
CA VAL A 11 0.83 -9.72 4.12
C VAL A 11 -0.57 -9.12 4.33
N LEU A 12 -1.04 -8.98 5.57
CA LEU A 12 -2.43 -8.63 5.90
C LEU A 12 -2.78 -7.13 5.78
N VAL A 13 -1.80 -6.25 5.58
CA VAL A 13 -2.01 -4.78 5.52
C VAL A 13 -2.01 -4.24 4.07
N SER A 14 -1.91 -5.13 3.07
CA SER A 14 -1.69 -4.78 1.67
C SER A 14 -2.96 -4.77 0.80
N ILE A 15 -4.03 -4.06 1.19
CA ILE A 15 -5.24 -3.96 0.34
C ILE A 15 -5.90 -2.57 0.45
N ASN A 16 -5.57 -1.70 -0.53
CA ASN A 16 -6.35 -0.50 -0.81
C ASN A 16 -7.51 -0.82 -1.75
N TYR A 17 -8.74 -0.54 -1.30
CA TYR A 17 -9.99 -0.16 -1.98
C TYR A 17 -10.35 -0.57 -3.41
N SER A 18 -9.71 -1.58 -4.00
CA SER A 18 -9.98 -1.92 -5.39
C SER A 18 -11.02 -3.03 -5.52
N ALA A 19 -11.13 -3.89 -4.50
CA ALA A 19 -12.36 -4.57 -4.10
C ALA A 19 -12.27 -4.74 -2.59
N TYR A 20 -13.35 -4.52 -1.82
CA TYR A 20 -13.48 -4.98 -0.44
C TYR A 20 -12.77 -6.35 -0.32
N SER A 21 -11.75 -6.41 0.54
CA SER A 21 -10.71 -7.43 0.72
C SER A 21 -11.28 -8.81 1.10
N GLN A 22 -12.17 -9.32 0.26
CA GLN A 22 -13.07 -10.48 0.34
C GLN A 22 -12.49 -11.65 -0.41
N LYS A 23 -12.67 -12.92 -0.08
CA LYS A 23 -13.18 -13.62 1.11
C LYS A 23 -12.59 -13.17 2.45
N LEU A 24 -11.87 -12.08 2.50
CA LEU A 24 -10.43 -12.24 2.62
C LEU A 24 -10.06 -13.04 3.86
N LEU A 25 -10.44 -12.36 4.95
CA LEU A 25 -10.63 -12.84 6.30
C LEU A 25 -11.91 -13.68 6.49
N SER A 26 -13.05 -13.33 5.90
CA SER A 26 -14.35 -14.00 6.10
C SER A 26 -14.44 -15.49 5.71
N LYS A 27 -13.52 -16.06 4.93
CA LYS A 27 -13.32 -17.53 4.87
C LYS A 27 -12.07 -18.03 5.61
N LEU A 28 -11.24 -17.15 6.17
CA LEU A 28 -10.06 -17.46 6.99
C LEU A 28 -10.37 -17.50 8.50
N VAL A 29 -11.34 -16.71 8.97
CA VAL A 29 -11.98 -16.81 10.29
C VAL A 29 -13.02 -17.93 10.31
N ALA A 30 -13.79 -18.08 9.24
CA ALA A 30 -14.89 -19.05 9.24
C ALA A 30 -14.46 -20.53 9.26
N LYS A 31 -13.17 -20.88 9.03
CA LYS A 31 -12.79 -22.29 8.76
C LYS A 31 -11.49 -22.83 9.38
N THR A 32 -10.70 -22.07 10.15
CA THR A 32 -9.37 -22.58 10.60
C THR A 32 -9.11 -22.76 12.09
N ALA A 33 -9.95 -22.30 13.03
CA ALA A 33 -9.77 -22.70 14.43
C ALA A 33 -11.03 -22.37 15.23
N GLY A 34 -11.50 -23.26 16.09
CA GLY A 34 -12.43 -22.93 17.18
C GLY A 34 -11.78 -22.01 18.23
N ALA A 35 -11.22 -20.86 17.80
CA ALA A 35 -10.55 -19.90 18.64
C ALA A 35 -10.79 -18.47 18.10
N GLN A 36 -11.55 -17.72 18.89
CA GLN A 36 -11.69 -16.26 18.99
C GLN A 36 -11.84 -15.46 17.69
N THR A 37 -13.04 -14.89 17.54
CA THR A 37 -13.28 -13.63 16.81
C THR A 37 -12.12 -12.67 17.04
N SER A 38 -11.58 -12.05 15.98
CA SER A 38 -10.60 -10.97 16.13
C SER A 38 -11.24 -9.85 16.95
N ASN A 39 -11.03 -9.84 18.26
CA ASN A 39 -11.54 -8.80 19.13
C ASN A 39 -10.76 -7.55 18.79
N ALA A 40 -11.39 -6.64 18.02
CA ALA A 40 -10.87 -5.29 17.84
C ALA A 40 -10.47 -4.75 19.23
N PRO A 41 -9.24 -4.25 19.42
CA PRO A 41 -8.79 -3.78 20.72
C PRO A 41 -9.79 -2.77 21.27
N VAL A 42 -10.19 -2.97 22.52
CA VAL A 42 -11.14 -2.09 23.20
C VAL A 42 -10.37 -0.87 23.72
N VAL A 43 -10.87 0.33 23.43
CA VAL A 43 -10.34 1.58 23.96
C VAL A 43 -11.34 2.19 24.95
N SER A 44 -10.82 2.77 26.03
CA SER A 44 -11.59 3.48 27.06
C SER A 44 -11.35 4.99 27.05
N LYS A 45 -10.48 5.47 26.15
CA LYS A 45 -10.17 6.88 25.92
C LYS A 45 -10.31 7.22 24.45
N LEU A 46 -10.97 8.33 24.15
CA LEU A 46 -11.16 8.84 22.80
C LEU A 46 -9.87 9.45 22.24
N SER A 47 -8.90 9.79 23.09
CA SER A 47 -7.56 10.22 22.64
C SER A 47 -6.76 9.10 21.95
N ASP A 48 -7.12 7.85 22.18
CA ASP A 48 -6.42 6.68 21.64
C ASP A 48 -6.93 6.28 20.25
N ILE A 49 -7.90 7.02 19.71
CA ILE A 49 -8.49 6.73 18.40
C ILE A 49 -8.51 7.95 17.47
N THR A 50 -8.56 7.66 16.18
CA THR A 50 -8.88 8.62 15.13
C THR A 50 -10.01 8.04 14.27
N PRO A 51 -11.23 8.62 14.28
CA PRO A 51 -12.30 8.12 13.44
C PRO A 51 -12.06 8.38 11.96
N THR A 52 -12.47 7.42 11.11
CA THR A 52 -12.67 7.59 9.68
C THR A 52 -14.15 7.45 9.40
N ILE A 53 -14.75 8.46 8.78
CA ILE A 53 -16.20 8.56 8.62
C ILE A 53 -16.56 8.60 7.15
N GLY A 54 -17.54 7.80 6.77
CA GLY A 54 -18.18 7.88 5.45
C GLY A 54 -19.67 8.13 5.57
N TYR A 55 -20.21 8.95 4.67
CA TYR A 55 -21.63 9.22 4.50
C TYR A 55 -22.01 9.03 3.03
N SER A 56 -22.61 7.88 2.72
CA SER A 56 -23.13 7.53 1.39
C SER A 56 -24.62 7.81 1.27
N SER A 57 -25.03 8.41 0.17
CA SER A 57 -26.43 8.66 -0.20
C SER A 57 -26.78 7.96 -1.52
N ASN A 58 -28.06 7.59 -1.68
CA ASN A 58 -28.60 6.87 -2.84
C ASN A 58 -27.93 5.51 -3.05
N LEU A 59 -27.96 4.66 -2.02
CA LEU A 59 -27.41 3.30 -2.08
C LEU A 59 -27.97 2.52 -3.28
N HIS A 60 -27.09 1.81 -3.98
CA HIS A 60 -27.48 1.08 -5.19
C HIS A 60 -28.45 -0.07 -4.91
N PRO A 61 -29.19 -0.55 -5.94
CA PRO A 61 -30.24 -1.53 -5.76
C PRO A 61 -29.77 -2.87 -5.16
N VAL A 62 -30.61 -3.48 -4.32
CA VAL A 62 -30.31 -4.75 -3.63
C VAL A 62 -29.97 -5.87 -4.60
N GLU A 63 -30.60 -5.90 -5.77
CA GLU A 63 -30.37 -6.88 -6.83
C GLU A 63 -28.99 -6.78 -7.50
N VAL A 64 -28.26 -5.68 -7.29
CA VAL A 64 -26.85 -5.61 -7.71
C VAL A 64 -26.06 -6.68 -6.97
N GLY A 65 -26.42 -7.01 -5.73
CA GLY A 65 -25.82 -8.11 -4.97
C GLY A 65 -24.34 -7.87 -4.67
N THR A 66 -23.93 -6.60 -4.47
CA THR A 66 -22.58 -6.37 -4.01
C THR A 66 -22.45 -6.89 -2.59
N VAL A 67 -21.34 -7.52 -2.35
CA VAL A 67 -20.84 -7.86 -1.04
C VAL A 67 -20.89 -6.75 0.05
N SER A 68 -20.79 -5.46 -0.28
CA SER A 68 -21.00 -4.36 0.69
C SER A 68 -22.40 -4.42 1.30
N GLN A 69 -23.39 -4.85 0.52
CA GLN A 69 -24.77 -5.06 0.99
C GLN A 69 -24.85 -6.19 2.02
N SER A 70 -24.02 -7.23 1.87
CA SER A 70 -23.95 -8.31 2.85
C SER A 70 -23.20 -7.93 4.14
N PHE A 71 -22.43 -6.84 4.12
CA PHE A 71 -21.64 -6.38 5.25
C PHE A 71 -22.42 -5.40 6.15
N PHE A 72 -23.28 -4.58 5.55
CA PHE A 72 -24.11 -3.60 6.24
C PHE A 72 -25.55 -4.09 6.25
N GLU A 73 -26.00 -4.60 7.39
CA GLU A 73 -27.37 -5.08 7.57
C GLU A 73 -28.38 -3.93 7.37
N GLY A 74 -29.57 -4.27 6.87
CA GLY A 74 -30.61 -3.29 6.59
C GLY A 74 -30.43 -2.50 5.30
N TRP A 75 -29.52 -2.92 4.39
CA TRP A 75 -29.35 -2.30 3.07
C TRP A 75 -30.68 -2.16 2.32
N LYS A 76 -30.99 -0.94 1.87
CA LYS A 76 -32.18 -0.63 1.07
C LYS A 76 -31.80 0.22 -0.13
N THR A 77 -32.46 -0.01 -1.27
CA THR A 77 -32.28 0.82 -2.47
C THR A 77 -32.61 2.28 -2.17
N GLY A 78 -31.73 3.20 -2.56
CA GLY A 78 -31.91 4.65 -2.37
C GLY A 78 -31.67 5.15 -0.95
N ALA A 79 -31.36 4.27 0.01
CA ALA A 79 -31.08 4.64 1.39
C ALA A 79 -29.76 5.40 1.54
N GLU A 80 -29.46 5.74 2.78
CA GLU A 80 -28.19 6.29 3.24
C GLU A 80 -27.41 5.26 4.06
N LEU A 81 -26.10 5.31 3.97
CA LEU A 81 -25.19 4.59 4.85
C LEU A 81 -24.26 5.59 5.52
N ILE A 82 -24.23 5.59 6.85
CA ILE A 82 -23.22 6.30 7.62
C ILE A 82 -22.39 5.24 8.35
N PHE A 83 -21.07 5.31 8.21
CA PHE A 83 -20.17 4.45 8.97
C PHE A 83 -19.07 5.25 9.65
N VAL A 84 -18.62 4.74 10.79
CA VAL A 84 -17.54 5.27 11.60
C VAL A 84 -16.59 4.12 11.91
N LEU A 85 -15.40 4.15 11.30
CA LEU A 85 -14.31 3.24 11.60
C LEU A 85 -13.40 3.89 12.64
N LEU A 86 -13.13 3.23 13.76
CA LEU A 86 -12.23 3.77 14.78
C LEU A 86 -10.82 3.19 14.61
N ASN A 87 -9.86 4.00 14.18
CA ASN A 87 -8.46 3.56 14.05
C ASN A 87 -7.72 3.78 15.36
N ASN A 88 -6.89 2.83 15.79
CA ASN A 88 -6.07 2.99 16.98
C ASN A 88 -4.85 3.90 16.69
N ASN A 89 -4.60 4.86 17.56
CA ASN A 89 -3.45 5.77 17.41
C ASN A 89 -2.13 5.14 17.84
N ASN A 90 -2.19 4.07 18.65
CA ASN A 90 -1.04 3.42 19.28
C ASN A 90 -0.61 2.13 18.58
N ASN A 91 -1.41 1.61 17.64
CA ASN A 91 -1.06 0.42 16.86
C ASN A 91 -1.79 0.39 15.51
N ILE A 92 -1.47 -0.65 14.74
CA ILE A 92 -1.86 -0.82 13.33
C ILE A 92 -3.30 -1.36 13.17
N ALA A 93 -4.04 -1.55 14.26
CA ALA A 93 -5.38 -2.13 14.24
C ALA A 93 -6.49 -1.08 14.35
N SER A 94 -7.66 -1.44 13.83
CA SER A 94 -8.91 -0.75 14.15
C SER A 94 -9.44 -1.22 15.51
N SER A 95 -10.07 -0.32 16.25
CA SER A 95 -10.51 -0.49 17.63
C SER A 95 -12.02 -0.39 17.77
N LYS A 96 -12.54 -0.82 18.92
CA LYS A 96 -13.92 -0.52 19.35
C LYS A 96 -13.88 0.25 20.66
N VAL A 97 -14.86 1.13 20.91
CA VAL A 97 -14.99 1.79 22.22
C VAL A 97 -15.61 0.83 23.23
N ASP A 98 -15.26 0.99 24.50
CA ASP A 98 -15.89 0.26 25.61
C ASP A 98 -17.34 0.72 25.90
N GLY A 99 -17.72 1.89 25.41
CA GLY A 99 -19.09 2.41 25.43
C GLY A 99 -19.81 2.22 24.10
N LYS A 100 -20.41 3.30 23.58
CA LYS A 100 -21.30 3.24 22.42
C LYS A 100 -21.06 4.36 21.41
N VAL A 101 -21.44 4.09 20.17
CA VAL A 101 -21.56 5.07 19.09
C VAL A 101 -23.05 5.20 18.75
N THR A 102 -23.56 6.43 18.70
CA THR A 102 -24.94 6.70 18.30
C THR A 102 -24.98 7.62 17.10
N ILE A 103 -25.97 7.43 16.22
CA ILE A 103 -26.26 8.28 15.07
C ILE A 103 -27.72 8.72 15.19
N ASP A 104 -27.96 10.03 15.25
CA ASP A 104 -29.26 10.64 15.55
C ASP A 104 -29.92 10.07 16.81
N GLY A 105 -29.11 9.82 17.85
CA GLY A 105 -29.55 9.23 19.12
C GLY A 105 -29.79 7.71 19.10
N ASN A 106 -29.83 7.09 17.92
CA ASN A 106 -29.96 5.64 17.80
C ASN A 106 -28.59 4.96 17.92
N GLU A 107 -28.51 3.83 18.60
CA GLU A 107 -27.27 3.07 18.71
C GLU A 107 -26.87 2.49 17.35
N ALA A 108 -25.63 2.76 16.93
CA ALA A 108 -25.10 2.29 15.67
C ALA A 108 -24.75 0.80 15.77
N ALA A 109 -25.11 0.03 14.74
CA ALA A 109 -24.75 -1.37 14.65
C ALA A 109 -23.23 -1.52 14.57
N PHE A 110 -22.67 -2.50 15.28
CA PHE A 110 -21.25 -2.82 15.22
C PHE A 110 -21.00 -3.96 14.23
N SER A 111 -20.11 -3.73 13.26
CA SER A 111 -19.54 -4.77 12.40
C SER A 111 -18.11 -5.10 12.81
N SER A 112 -17.51 -6.10 12.16
CA SER A 112 -16.12 -6.49 12.40
C SER A 112 -15.14 -5.34 12.16
N ALA A 113 -13.95 -5.43 12.77
CA ALA A 113 -12.84 -4.49 12.56
C ALA A 113 -13.12 -3.03 12.96
N GLY A 114 -13.93 -2.79 14.01
CA GLY A 114 -14.05 -1.44 14.58
C GLY A 114 -14.99 -0.50 13.84
N ILE A 115 -15.89 -1.04 13.00
CA ILE A 115 -16.84 -0.26 12.20
C ILE A 115 -18.18 -0.20 12.93
N TYR A 116 -18.65 1.01 13.19
CA TYR A 116 -20.02 1.30 13.62
C TYR A 116 -20.79 1.88 12.43
N TYR A 117 -22.05 1.52 12.24
CA TYR A 117 -22.82 1.99 11.09
C TYR A 117 -24.33 2.08 11.34
N ILE A 118 -25.00 2.84 10.48
CA ILE A 118 -26.45 2.82 10.32
C ILE A 118 -26.79 2.85 8.84
N VAL A 119 -27.81 2.08 8.44
CA VAL A 119 -28.53 2.27 7.18
C VAL A 119 -29.83 2.97 7.50
N ALA A 120 -30.04 4.15 6.93
CA ALA A 120 -31.18 5.00 7.24
C ALA A 120 -31.95 5.37 5.96
N ASP A 121 -33.23 5.69 6.12
CA ASP A 121 -34.01 6.25 5.02
C ASP A 121 -33.44 7.62 4.60
N PRO A 122 -33.47 7.95 3.31
CA PRO A 122 -32.78 9.13 2.78
C PRO A 122 -33.36 10.43 3.36
N THR A 123 -32.49 11.39 3.66
CA THR A 123 -32.87 12.71 4.19
C THR A 123 -31.95 13.81 3.68
N ASN A 124 -32.48 15.03 3.61
CA ASN A 124 -31.66 16.23 3.40
C ASN A 124 -31.20 16.85 4.73
N ALA A 125 -31.57 16.27 5.87
CA ALA A 125 -31.18 16.74 7.18
C ALA A 125 -29.73 16.33 7.54
N PRO A 126 -29.00 17.17 8.29
CA PRO A 126 -27.73 16.77 8.89
C PRO A 126 -27.89 15.61 9.88
N ARG A 127 -26.85 14.80 10.02
CA ARG A 127 -26.81 13.61 10.88
C ARG A 127 -25.85 13.82 12.03
N LYS A 128 -26.31 13.66 13.27
CA LYS A 128 -25.47 13.83 14.47
C LYS A 128 -24.86 12.50 14.87
N VAL A 129 -23.54 12.46 15.02
CA VAL A 129 -22.81 11.31 15.55
C VAL A 129 -22.30 11.63 16.94
N GLU A 130 -22.43 10.69 17.87
CA GLU A 130 -21.90 10.80 19.22
C GLU A 130 -21.15 9.52 19.60
N ILE A 131 -19.95 9.66 20.16
CA ILE A 131 -19.11 8.57 20.65
C ILE A 131 -18.92 8.79 22.15
N THR A 132 -19.27 7.78 22.94
CA THR A 132 -19.20 7.83 24.41
C THR A 132 -18.47 6.60 24.94
N THR A 133 -17.53 6.79 25.86
CA THR A 133 -16.85 5.71 26.60
C THR A 133 -17.51 5.44 27.94
N LEU A 134 -17.23 4.30 28.57
CA LEU A 134 -17.70 4.01 29.93
C LEU A 134 -17.06 4.91 30.99
N SER A 135 -15.87 5.44 30.70
CA SER A 135 -15.18 6.44 31.53
C SER A 135 -15.83 7.83 31.51
N GLY A 136 -16.84 8.04 30.64
CA GLY A 136 -17.57 9.29 30.52
C GLY A 136 -16.98 10.28 29.51
N GLU A 137 -15.93 9.90 28.77
CA GLU A 137 -15.47 10.72 27.65
C GLU A 137 -16.51 10.72 26.54
N LYS A 138 -16.75 11.90 25.97
CA LYS A 138 -17.71 12.10 24.90
C LYS A 138 -17.09 12.93 23.78
N SER A 139 -17.41 12.58 22.54
CA SER A 139 -17.22 13.46 21.39
C SER A 139 -18.47 13.42 20.51
N SER A 140 -18.86 14.55 19.95
CA SER A 140 -19.98 14.63 19.02
C SER A 140 -19.69 15.56 17.86
N PHE A 141 -20.29 15.28 16.72
CA PHE A 141 -20.13 16.06 15.50
C PHE A 141 -21.31 15.83 14.56
N VAL A 142 -21.46 16.72 13.59
CA VAL A 142 -22.56 16.70 12.61
C VAL A 142 -22.00 16.49 11.20
N LEU A 143 -22.69 15.63 10.44
CA LEU A 143 -22.40 15.30 9.05
C LEU A 143 -23.49 15.90 8.15
N GLU A 144 -23.09 16.61 7.11
CA GLU A 144 -24.01 17.18 6.12
C GLU A 144 -24.18 16.20 4.95
N PRO A 145 -25.41 15.94 4.47
CA PRO A 145 -25.63 15.10 3.30
C PRO A 145 -25.00 15.71 2.05
N ASN A 146 -24.79 14.87 1.03
CA ASN A 146 -24.32 15.38 -0.25
C ASN A 146 -25.44 16.13 -0.98
N LYS A 147 -25.24 17.44 -1.19
CA LYS A 147 -26.19 18.32 -1.89
C LYS A 147 -26.08 18.21 -3.42
N LYS A 148 -25.02 17.59 -3.94
CA LYS A 148 -24.80 17.37 -5.37
C LYS A 148 -25.45 16.05 -5.78
N GLN A 149 -26.67 16.13 -6.30
CA GLN A 149 -27.47 14.97 -6.74
C GLN A 149 -27.73 15.03 -8.25
N PHE A 150 -27.86 13.87 -8.88
CA PHE A 150 -28.10 13.71 -10.32
C PHE A 150 -28.68 12.33 -10.63
N LYS A 151 -29.15 12.14 -11.86
CA LYS A 151 -29.57 10.83 -12.35
C LYS A 151 -28.88 10.45 -13.65
N ILE A 152 -28.60 9.17 -13.85
CA ILE A 152 -28.17 8.67 -15.16
C ILE A 152 -29.41 8.56 -16.04
N LYS A 153 -29.46 9.39 -17.10
CA LYS A 153 -30.53 9.38 -18.08
C LYS A 153 -30.38 8.19 -19.03
N SER A 154 -29.20 8.06 -19.65
CA SER A 154 -28.91 7.00 -20.61
C SER A 154 -27.45 6.57 -20.59
N ILE A 155 -27.18 5.34 -21.03
CA ILE A 155 -25.83 4.83 -21.33
C ILE A 155 -25.85 4.35 -22.77
N ASN A 156 -24.98 4.89 -23.63
CA ASN A 156 -24.98 4.70 -25.08
C ASN A 156 -26.38 4.95 -25.71
N GLY A 157 -27.09 5.97 -25.21
CA GLY A 157 -28.44 6.34 -25.66
C GLY A 157 -29.56 5.42 -25.17
N LEU A 158 -29.26 4.37 -24.40
CA LEU A 158 -30.24 3.44 -23.84
C LEU A 158 -30.53 3.74 -22.36
N SER A 159 -31.80 3.79 -22.00
CA SER A 159 -32.24 3.97 -20.59
C SER A 159 -32.49 2.65 -19.86
N GLU A 160 -32.77 1.58 -20.61
CA GLU A 160 -33.09 0.22 -20.15
C GLU A 160 -32.39 -0.81 -21.04
N GLU A 161 -32.28 -2.06 -20.57
CA GLU A 161 -31.66 -3.17 -21.31
C GLU A 161 -30.28 -2.83 -21.91
N ILE A 162 -29.47 -2.10 -21.16
CA ILE A 162 -28.20 -1.54 -21.64
C ILE A 162 -27.20 -2.66 -21.97
N ILE A 163 -26.76 -2.73 -23.23
CA ILE A 163 -25.76 -3.68 -23.72
C ILE A 163 -24.48 -2.91 -24.09
N LEU A 164 -23.34 -3.34 -23.53
CA LEU A 164 -22.06 -2.65 -23.69
C LEU A 164 -21.00 -3.51 -24.38
N ASP A 165 -20.20 -2.84 -25.19
CA ASP A 165 -18.91 -3.31 -25.70
C ASP A 165 -17.83 -2.47 -25.02
N LEU A 166 -17.20 -3.01 -23.98
CA LEU A 166 -16.18 -2.29 -23.20
C LEU A 166 -14.81 -2.26 -23.88
N SER A 167 -14.69 -2.78 -25.11
CA SER A 167 -13.55 -2.50 -25.99
C SER A 167 -13.67 -1.16 -26.72
N LYS A 168 -14.83 -0.50 -26.60
CA LYS A 168 -15.14 0.81 -27.15
C LYS A 168 -15.48 1.81 -26.04
N ASP A 169 -15.54 3.07 -26.42
CA ASP A 169 -15.93 4.15 -25.54
C ASP A 169 -17.42 4.02 -25.15
N VAL A 170 -17.75 4.44 -23.92
CA VAL A 170 -19.10 4.41 -23.37
C VAL A 170 -19.54 5.84 -23.09
N GLU A 171 -20.64 6.25 -23.71
CA GLU A 171 -21.26 7.54 -23.48
C GLU A 171 -22.29 7.44 -22.36
N ILE A 172 -22.25 8.37 -21.40
CA ILE A 172 -23.19 8.42 -20.28
C ILE A 172 -23.79 9.82 -20.23
N GLU A 173 -25.12 9.88 -20.30
CA GLU A 173 -25.88 11.13 -20.22
C GLU A 173 -26.45 11.28 -18.80
N LEU A 174 -26.24 12.45 -18.22
CA LEU A 174 -26.67 12.79 -16.87
C LEU A 174 -27.80 13.81 -16.94
N ASP A 175 -28.84 13.59 -16.13
CA ASP A 175 -29.81 14.62 -15.78
C ASP A 175 -29.27 15.36 -14.55
N ASP A 176 -28.56 16.46 -14.80
CA ASP A 176 -27.93 17.25 -13.76
C ASP A 176 -28.28 18.74 -13.85
N THR A 177 -28.78 19.30 -12.75
CA THR A 177 -29.12 20.74 -12.65
C THR A 177 -28.30 21.46 -11.58
N ASN A 178 -27.68 20.72 -10.64
CA ASN A 178 -27.08 21.28 -9.42
C ASN A 178 -25.61 20.85 -9.16
N ILE A 179 -24.90 20.32 -10.16
CA ILE A 179 -23.48 19.97 -10.00
C ILE A 179 -22.60 21.05 -10.66
N PRO A 180 -21.64 21.66 -9.94
CA PRO A 180 -20.69 22.62 -10.52
C PRO A 180 -19.87 22.03 -11.67
N GLU A 181 -19.60 22.81 -12.72
CA GLU A 181 -18.87 22.39 -13.94
C GLU A 181 -17.49 21.76 -13.65
N ASN A 182 -16.80 22.20 -12.61
CA ASN A 182 -15.47 21.68 -12.25
C ASN A 182 -15.52 20.45 -11.32
N THR A 183 -16.68 19.86 -11.11
CA THR A 183 -16.80 18.65 -10.28
C THR A 183 -16.20 17.45 -10.99
N LEU A 184 -15.43 16.66 -10.24
CA LEU A 184 -14.89 15.39 -10.71
C LEU A 184 -15.88 14.27 -10.41
N LEU A 185 -16.31 13.56 -11.44
CA LEU A 185 -17.19 12.40 -11.35
C LEU A 185 -16.35 11.14 -11.27
N LYS A 186 -16.68 10.25 -10.33
CA LYS A 186 -16.13 8.91 -10.23
C LYS A 186 -17.00 7.94 -11.02
N VAL A 187 -16.43 7.29 -12.02
CA VAL A 187 -17.06 6.18 -12.73
C VAL A 187 -16.61 4.90 -12.07
N SER A 188 -17.55 4.04 -11.69
CA SER A 188 -17.27 2.73 -11.12
C SER A 188 -18.11 1.64 -11.78
N ILE A 189 -17.67 0.40 -11.68
CA ILE A 189 -18.37 -0.77 -12.21
C ILE A 189 -18.39 -1.90 -11.17
N ALA A 190 -19.57 -2.45 -10.90
CA ALA A 190 -19.69 -3.65 -10.08
C ALA A 190 -19.53 -4.90 -10.94
N ILE A 191 -18.50 -5.70 -10.66
CA ILE A 191 -18.17 -6.93 -11.40
C ILE A 191 -17.86 -8.08 -10.43
N ASN A 192 -17.86 -9.31 -10.96
CA ASN A 192 -17.56 -10.50 -10.18
C ASN A 192 -16.06 -10.85 -10.24
N GLN A 193 -15.41 -10.98 -9.09
CA GLN A 193 -14.06 -11.53 -8.99
C GLN A 193 -14.08 -12.72 -8.02
N VAL A 194 -13.65 -13.90 -8.49
CA VAL A 194 -13.60 -15.14 -7.67
C VAL A 194 -14.94 -15.44 -6.96
N GLY A 195 -16.07 -15.19 -7.65
CA GLY A 195 -17.41 -15.44 -7.14
C GLY A 195 -17.95 -14.37 -6.18
N ILE A 196 -17.28 -13.22 -6.08
CA ILE A 196 -17.70 -12.11 -5.20
C ILE A 196 -17.89 -10.86 -6.05
N LYS A 197 -19.06 -10.24 -5.91
CA LYS A 197 -19.41 -9.03 -6.65
C LYS A 197 -19.06 -7.79 -5.83
N SER A 198 -18.19 -6.95 -6.38
CA SER A 198 -17.69 -5.73 -5.74
C SER A 198 -17.70 -4.59 -6.73
N THR A 199 -17.70 -3.36 -6.22
CA THR A 199 -17.55 -2.15 -7.03
C THR A 199 -16.06 -1.82 -7.19
N TYR A 200 -15.65 -1.60 -8.44
CA TYR A 200 -14.30 -1.26 -8.85
C TYR A 200 -14.33 0.09 -9.56
N ASP A 201 -13.42 0.98 -9.22
CA ASP A 201 -13.35 2.28 -9.87
C ASP A 201 -12.74 2.17 -11.28
N VAL A 202 -13.31 2.88 -12.24
CA VAL A 202 -12.96 2.84 -13.66
C VAL A 202 -12.11 4.05 -14.02
N CYS A 203 -12.61 5.25 -13.71
CA CYS A 203 -11.87 6.50 -13.89
C CYS A 203 -12.50 7.61 -13.06
N TYR A 204 -11.76 8.69 -12.92
CA TYR A 204 -12.31 9.99 -12.58
C TYR A 204 -12.35 10.84 -13.85
N ILE A 205 -13.45 11.55 -14.06
CA ILE A 205 -13.70 12.34 -15.27
C ILE A 205 -14.36 13.66 -14.90
N LYS A 206 -13.99 14.75 -15.57
CA LYS A 206 -14.65 16.04 -15.37
C LYS A 206 -16.13 15.94 -15.74
N LYS A 207 -17.00 16.59 -14.96
CA LYS A 207 -18.43 16.69 -15.26
C LYS A 207 -18.68 17.25 -16.66
N GLY A 208 -19.64 16.64 -17.34
CA GLY A 208 -20.41 17.19 -18.45
C GLY A 208 -21.81 16.59 -18.43
N SER A 209 -22.78 17.23 -19.10
CA SER A 209 -24.13 16.65 -19.26
C SER A 209 -24.11 15.32 -20.02
N LYS A 210 -23.10 15.16 -20.89
CA LYS A 210 -22.73 13.91 -21.54
C LYS A 210 -21.23 13.69 -21.34
N ILE A 211 -20.87 12.57 -20.72
CA ILE A 211 -19.47 12.17 -20.52
C ILE A 211 -19.15 10.96 -21.39
N THR A 212 -17.89 10.88 -21.85
CA THR A 212 -17.38 9.73 -22.61
C THR A 212 -16.32 9.04 -21.79
N VAL A 213 -16.59 7.80 -21.39
CA VAL A 213 -15.65 6.93 -20.69
C VAL A 213 -14.88 6.11 -21.74
N PRO A 214 -13.57 6.35 -21.92
CA PRO A 214 -12.84 5.69 -22.99
C PRO A 214 -12.66 4.20 -22.70
N ALA A 215 -12.52 3.40 -23.75
CA ALA A 215 -12.19 1.97 -23.64
C ALA A 215 -10.93 1.72 -22.78
N ALA A 216 -9.96 2.64 -22.82
CA ALA A 216 -8.75 2.61 -22.00
C ALA A 216 -9.05 2.60 -20.50
N ALA A 217 -10.07 3.32 -20.04
CA ALA A 217 -10.45 3.34 -18.63
C ALA A 217 -10.98 1.97 -18.17
N PHE A 218 -11.80 1.29 -19.00
CA PHE A 218 -12.29 -0.06 -18.70
C PHE A 218 -11.20 -1.14 -18.75
N ARG A 219 -10.11 -0.93 -19.48
CA ARG A 219 -8.93 -1.80 -19.39
C ARG A 219 -8.16 -1.60 -18.09
N ASN A 220 -8.16 -0.39 -17.53
CA ASN A 220 -7.32 0.00 -16.41
C ASN A 220 -8.10 0.16 -15.10
N ILE A 221 -9.24 -0.52 -14.92
CA ILE A 221 -10.01 -0.43 -13.67
C ILE A 221 -9.14 -0.75 -12.44
N ASN A 222 -9.53 -0.23 -11.29
CA ASN A 222 -8.89 -0.47 -10.01
C ASN A 222 -9.06 -1.93 -9.59
N ILE A 223 -8.31 -2.87 -10.18
CA ILE A 223 -8.39 -4.30 -9.88
C ILE A 223 -6.99 -4.92 -9.99
N GLN A 224 -6.72 -5.95 -9.19
CA GLN A 224 -5.41 -6.63 -9.17
C GLN A 224 -5.38 -7.95 -9.95
N ARG A 225 -6.54 -8.46 -10.40
CA ARG A 225 -6.68 -9.73 -11.13
C ARG A 225 -7.84 -9.65 -12.10
N ASP A 226 -8.05 -10.70 -12.88
CA ASP A 226 -9.20 -10.77 -13.78
C ASP A 226 -10.54 -10.64 -13.06
N GLY A 227 -11.52 -10.14 -13.80
CA GLY A 227 -12.91 -9.97 -13.36
C GLY A 227 -13.88 -10.45 -14.44
N LYS A 228 -15.11 -10.77 -14.03
CA LYS A 228 -16.20 -11.19 -14.91
C LYS A 228 -17.27 -10.10 -14.97
N PHE A 229 -17.58 -9.64 -16.17
CA PHE A 229 -18.42 -8.46 -16.41
C PHE A 229 -19.90 -8.80 -16.69
N LYS A 230 -20.29 -10.06 -16.48
CA LYS A 230 -21.69 -10.48 -16.62
C LYS A 230 -22.55 -9.84 -15.51
N LYS A 231 -23.70 -9.28 -15.91
CA LYS A 231 -24.66 -8.58 -15.02
C LYS A 231 -23.98 -7.51 -14.17
N SER A 232 -23.21 -6.64 -14.83
CA SER A 232 -22.52 -5.54 -14.18
C SER A 232 -23.46 -4.42 -13.79
N PHE A 233 -22.98 -3.52 -12.94
CA PHE A 233 -23.67 -2.28 -12.60
C PHE A 233 -22.69 -1.14 -12.78
N ILE A 234 -22.97 -0.22 -13.71
CA ILE A 234 -22.15 0.99 -13.87
C ILE A 234 -22.76 2.08 -13.01
N SER A 235 -21.92 2.73 -12.21
CA SER A 235 -22.31 3.86 -11.37
C SER A 235 -21.45 5.07 -11.64
N ILE A 236 -22.07 6.23 -11.58
CA ILE A 236 -21.42 7.53 -11.52
C ILE A 236 -21.61 8.05 -10.11
N GLY A 237 -20.56 8.60 -9.51
CA GLY A 237 -20.62 9.17 -8.19
C GLY A 237 -19.81 10.46 -8.05
N ILE A 238 -20.05 11.15 -6.95
CA ILE A 238 -19.27 12.30 -6.51
C ILE A 238 -18.80 11.97 -5.10
N ASP A 239 -17.49 12.08 -4.89
CA ASP A 239 -16.88 12.01 -3.56
C ASP A 239 -16.45 13.42 -3.16
N ASP A 240 -16.91 13.89 -2.01
CA ASP A 240 -16.45 15.13 -1.39
C ASP A 240 -15.82 14.80 -0.03
N GLU A 241 -14.69 15.41 0.29
CA GLU A 241 -14.21 15.46 1.67
C GLU A 241 -14.64 16.78 2.31
N LYS A 242 -15.23 16.70 3.50
CA LYS A 242 -15.75 17.86 4.22
C LYS A 242 -15.30 17.81 5.69
N PRO A 243 -14.96 18.95 6.30
CA PRO A 243 -14.85 19.01 7.75
C PRO A 243 -16.22 18.71 8.37
N VAL A 244 -16.23 18.03 9.51
CA VAL A 244 -17.46 17.90 10.29
C VAL A 244 -17.89 19.27 10.84
N THR A 245 -19.17 19.46 11.13
CA THR A 245 -19.69 20.65 11.81
C THR A 245 -19.99 20.34 13.27
N SER A 246 -20.08 21.38 14.11
CA SER A 246 -20.45 21.25 15.54
C SER A 246 -19.62 20.20 16.31
N LEU A 247 -18.31 20.17 16.07
CA LEU A 247 -17.39 19.26 16.74
C LEU A 247 -17.20 19.67 18.21
N GLU A 248 -17.53 18.76 19.12
CA GLU A 248 -17.40 18.91 20.56
C GLU A 248 -16.66 17.70 21.16
N GLY A 249 -15.95 17.93 22.27
CA GLY A 249 -15.34 16.87 23.07
C GLY A 249 -13.84 16.62 22.83
N ASN A 250 -13.44 15.36 22.95
CA ASN A 250 -12.04 14.92 23.02
C ASN A 250 -11.35 14.88 21.65
N ILE A 251 -12.11 14.63 20.58
CA ILE A 251 -11.60 14.66 19.20
C ILE A 251 -11.51 16.11 18.73
N LYS A 252 -10.34 16.54 18.24
CA LYS A 252 -10.03 17.97 17.97
C LYS A 252 -10.14 18.40 16.52
N SER A 253 -10.03 17.48 15.57
CA SER A 253 -10.20 17.75 14.15
C SER A 253 -10.68 16.49 13.47
N LEU A 254 -11.64 16.63 12.56
CA LEU A 254 -12.26 15.50 11.92
C LEU A 254 -12.85 15.89 10.56
N TYR A 255 -12.62 15.03 9.58
CA TYR A 255 -13.18 15.12 8.25
C TYR A 255 -13.98 13.84 7.98
N TYR A 256 -14.94 13.94 7.08
CA TYR A 256 -15.68 12.79 6.58
C TYR A 256 -15.73 12.83 5.06
N THR A 257 -15.81 11.65 4.45
CA THR A 257 -16.08 11.51 3.02
C THR A 257 -17.59 11.41 2.82
N SER A 258 -18.16 12.33 2.05
CA SER A 258 -19.55 12.33 1.63
C SER A 258 -19.63 11.87 0.18
N ASN A 259 -20.36 10.80 -0.11
CA ASN A 259 -20.54 10.29 -1.45
C ASN A 259 -22.01 10.20 -1.86
N TYR A 260 -22.28 10.59 -3.11
CA TYR A 260 -23.55 10.31 -3.78
C TYR A 260 -23.24 9.51 -5.03
N SER A 261 -24.05 8.51 -5.35
CA SER A 261 -23.91 7.77 -6.61
C SER A 261 -25.25 7.41 -7.20
N ASP A 262 -25.35 7.40 -8.53
CA ASP A 262 -26.46 6.83 -9.28
C ASP A 262 -25.91 5.82 -10.31
N GLY A 263 -26.70 4.84 -10.72
CA GLY A 263 -26.18 3.76 -11.55
C GLY A 263 -27.26 2.93 -12.23
N LYS A 264 -26.84 2.15 -13.24
CA LYS A 264 -27.71 1.25 -14.00
C LYS A 264 -27.08 -0.14 -14.13
N ILE A 265 -27.93 -1.16 -14.13
CA ILE A 265 -27.53 -2.54 -14.46
C ILE A 265 -27.26 -2.61 -15.97
N VAL A 266 -26.18 -3.27 -16.34
CA VAL A 266 -25.73 -3.39 -17.73
C VAL A 266 -25.34 -4.84 -18.07
N THR A 267 -25.50 -5.19 -19.34
CA THR A 267 -25.01 -6.45 -19.92
C THR A 267 -23.76 -6.16 -20.74
N VAL A 268 -22.61 -6.67 -20.30
CA VAL A 268 -21.37 -6.54 -21.08
C VAL A 268 -21.29 -7.69 -22.09
N LYS A 269 -21.38 -7.36 -23.38
CA LYS A 269 -21.29 -8.30 -24.51
C LYS A 269 -19.83 -8.57 -24.89
N VAL A 270 -18.99 -7.54 -24.85
CA VAL A 270 -17.56 -7.64 -25.12
C VAL A 270 -16.82 -7.09 -23.90
N GLU A 271 -16.09 -7.98 -23.23
CA GLU A 271 -15.32 -7.64 -22.02
C GLU A 271 -14.02 -6.93 -22.40
N PRO A 272 -13.53 -5.98 -21.57
CA PRO A 272 -12.26 -5.34 -21.83
C PRO A 272 -11.13 -6.32 -21.53
N LYS A 273 -10.05 -6.27 -22.32
CA LYS A 273 -8.80 -6.94 -21.94
C LYS A 273 -8.11 -6.10 -20.88
N LEU A 274 -8.20 -6.54 -19.62
CA LEU A 274 -7.62 -5.81 -18.48
C LEU A 274 -6.10 -5.62 -18.64
N ASN A 275 -5.66 -4.41 -18.32
CA ASN A 275 -4.27 -4.03 -18.15
C ASN A 275 -4.00 -3.98 -16.63
N LEU A 276 -3.19 -4.92 -16.13
CA LEU A 276 -2.81 -4.98 -14.70
C LEU A 276 -1.56 -4.15 -14.39
N GLY A 277 -1.03 -3.43 -15.38
CA GLY A 277 0.19 -2.64 -15.27
C GLY A 277 1.29 -3.11 -16.24
N LEU A 278 2.44 -2.45 -16.15
CA LEU A 278 3.62 -2.74 -16.94
C LEU A 278 4.71 -3.33 -16.05
N GLU A 279 5.43 -4.30 -16.60
CA GLU A 279 6.58 -4.92 -15.94
C GLU A 279 7.80 -4.85 -16.85
N ALA A 280 8.92 -4.40 -16.31
CA ALA A 280 10.24 -4.53 -16.93
C ALA A 280 11.09 -5.45 -16.04
N LYS A 281 11.53 -6.58 -16.59
CA LYS A 281 12.40 -7.54 -15.90
C LYS A 281 13.52 -8.02 -16.80
N GLY A 282 14.68 -8.26 -16.22
CA GLY A 282 15.84 -8.69 -16.98
C GLY A 282 17.07 -8.95 -16.12
N LYS A 283 18.19 -9.19 -16.80
CA LYS A 283 19.50 -9.40 -16.18
C LYS A 283 20.54 -8.52 -16.84
N GLU A 284 21.44 -7.95 -16.04
CA GLU A 284 22.65 -7.27 -16.49
C GLU A 284 23.85 -7.92 -15.82
N GLY A 285 24.57 -8.75 -16.57
CA GLY A 285 25.55 -9.65 -15.98
C GLY A 285 24.88 -10.60 -14.97
N GLN A 286 25.33 -10.56 -13.71
CA GLN A 286 24.74 -11.35 -12.62
C GLN A 286 23.67 -10.60 -11.83
N MET A 287 23.38 -9.33 -12.16
CA MET A 287 22.33 -8.57 -11.48
C MET A 287 20.98 -8.87 -12.12
N GLU A 288 19.95 -8.95 -11.29
CA GLU A 288 18.57 -9.15 -11.71
C GLU A 288 17.76 -7.91 -11.35
N TYR A 289 16.92 -7.44 -12.27
CA TYR A 289 16.02 -6.33 -11.99
C TYR A 289 14.57 -6.69 -12.28
N GLN A 290 13.67 -6.12 -11.49
CA GLN A 290 12.23 -6.17 -11.69
C GLN A 290 11.65 -4.80 -11.32
N ILE A 291 10.97 -4.18 -12.27
CA ILE A 291 10.30 -2.91 -12.11
C ILE A 291 8.84 -3.09 -12.47
N LEU A 292 7.96 -2.56 -11.62
CA LEU A 292 6.53 -2.62 -11.78
C LEU A 292 5.96 -1.19 -11.81
N LYS A 293 5.19 -0.92 -12.86
CA LYS A 293 4.29 0.22 -12.92
C LYS A 293 2.85 -0.30 -12.83
N PRO A 294 2.05 0.09 -11.82
CA PRO A 294 0.64 -0.30 -11.77
C PRO A 294 -0.16 0.20 -12.98
N ASN A 295 -1.38 -0.28 -13.15
CA ASN A 295 -2.25 0.16 -14.26
C ASN A 295 -2.59 1.67 -14.21
N ALA A 296 -3.15 2.20 -15.29
CA ALA A 296 -3.35 3.64 -15.43
C ALA A 296 -4.31 4.26 -14.38
N PHE A 297 -5.22 3.50 -13.76
CA PHE A 297 -6.06 4.06 -12.69
C PHE A 297 -5.27 4.30 -11.39
N THR A 298 -4.39 3.36 -11.04
CA THR A 298 -3.59 3.41 -9.80
C THR A 298 -2.19 3.99 -10.00
N SER A 299 -1.84 4.37 -11.23
CA SER A 299 -0.54 4.92 -11.56
C SER A 299 -0.60 6.09 -12.53
N ARG A 300 0.07 7.18 -12.15
CA ARG A 300 0.16 8.42 -12.92
C ARG A 300 1.18 8.29 -14.05
N PRO A 301 1.01 9.00 -15.19
CA PRO A 301 2.02 9.06 -16.24
C PRO A 301 3.33 9.63 -15.70
N PHE A 302 4.48 9.10 -16.11
CA PHE A 302 5.79 9.63 -15.69
C PHE A 302 5.96 11.10 -16.06
N SER A 303 5.30 11.55 -17.13
CA SER A 303 5.26 12.95 -17.58
C SER A 303 4.73 13.92 -16.50
N HIS A 304 4.00 13.44 -15.49
CA HIS A 304 3.47 14.25 -14.38
C HIS A 304 4.50 14.46 -13.26
N ILE A 305 5.64 13.79 -13.28
CA ILE A 305 6.73 14.04 -12.32
C ILE A 305 7.49 15.30 -12.78
N LYS A 306 7.20 16.47 -12.19
CA LYS A 306 7.98 17.70 -12.44
C LYS A 306 8.94 18.00 -11.29
N LYS A 307 8.56 17.63 -10.06
CA LYS A 307 9.42 17.73 -8.88
C LYS A 307 9.27 16.50 -7.98
N LEU A 308 10.37 15.83 -7.70
CA LEU A 308 10.43 14.65 -6.83
C LEU A 308 11.06 15.01 -5.47
N GLY A 309 10.53 14.49 -4.37
CA GLY A 309 11.18 14.58 -3.05
C GLY A 309 11.59 13.21 -2.53
N PHE A 310 12.66 13.12 -1.74
CA PHE A 310 13.01 11.87 -1.02
C PHE A 310 12.41 11.89 0.38
N SER A 311 11.48 10.97 0.66
CA SER A 311 10.94 10.76 2.01
C SER A 311 11.73 9.72 2.80
N SER A 312 12.52 8.88 2.12
CA SER A 312 13.43 7.91 2.73
C SER A 312 14.58 7.58 1.80
N PHE A 313 15.80 7.57 2.32
CA PHE A 313 16.98 7.05 1.62
C PHE A 313 17.86 6.37 2.67
N SER A 314 17.85 5.03 2.68
CA SER A 314 18.41 4.25 3.78
C SER A 314 19.17 3.02 3.33
N ILE A 315 20.04 2.53 4.21
CA ILE A 315 20.70 1.23 4.11
C ILE A 315 20.32 0.39 5.34
N LYS A 316 20.11 -0.91 5.14
CA LYS A 316 19.86 -1.85 6.22
C LYS A 316 20.46 -3.21 5.94
N GLY A 317 20.62 -4.02 6.97
CA GLY A 317 21.00 -5.42 6.83
C GLY A 317 21.11 -6.13 8.17
N THR A 318 21.13 -7.45 8.13
CA THR A 318 21.54 -8.26 9.28
C THR A 318 23.05 -8.41 9.25
N THR A 319 23.70 -8.27 10.39
CA THR A 319 25.12 -8.61 10.56
C THR A 319 25.32 -10.02 11.12
N TYR A 320 24.23 -10.75 11.38
CA TYR A 320 24.26 -12.06 12.01
C TYR A 320 23.15 -12.98 11.46
N ILE A 321 23.51 -14.17 10.97
CA ILE A 321 22.55 -15.25 10.67
C ILE A 321 23.01 -16.53 11.35
N GLN A 322 22.07 -17.24 11.97
CA GLN A 322 22.27 -18.58 12.53
C GLN A 322 21.26 -19.55 11.94
N SER A 323 21.75 -20.62 11.32
CA SER A 323 20.96 -21.72 10.77
C SER A 323 21.36 -23.02 11.45
N SER A 324 20.42 -23.96 11.62
CA SER A 324 20.71 -25.28 12.18
C SER A 324 20.04 -26.35 11.31
N VAL A 325 20.82 -27.34 10.88
CA VAL A 325 20.34 -28.50 10.11
C VAL A 325 20.65 -29.78 10.88
N ILE A 326 19.70 -30.71 10.89
CA ILE A 326 19.90 -32.05 11.46
C ILE A 326 20.47 -32.93 10.36
N VAL A 327 21.69 -33.41 10.57
CA VAL A 327 22.36 -34.37 9.69
C VAL A 327 22.21 -35.75 10.31
N GLN A 328 21.61 -36.68 9.57
CA GLN A 328 21.54 -38.08 9.93
C GLN A 328 22.80 -38.78 9.43
N ASP A 329 23.51 -39.48 10.32
CA ASP A 329 24.64 -40.30 9.91
C ASP A 329 24.15 -41.48 9.05
N LYS A 330 24.81 -41.73 7.92
CA LYS A 330 24.43 -42.78 6.96
C LYS A 330 24.67 -44.18 7.52
N ASN A 331 25.48 -44.32 8.56
CA ASN A 331 25.95 -45.60 9.10
C ASN A 331 25.30 -45.99 10.43
N VAL A 332 24.26 -45.27 10.90
CA VAL A 332 23.57 -45.54 12.16
C VAL A 332 22.06 -45.69 11.91
N GLU A 333 21.41 -46.56 12.68
CA GLU A 333 19.97 -46.81 12.61
C GLU A 333 19.17 -45.49 12.66
N LYS A 334 18.03 -45.46 11.95
CA LYS A 334 17.11 -44.32 11.96
C LYS A 334 16.77 -43.98 13.40
N ASP A 335 16.97 -42.71 13.78
CA ASP A 335 16.68 -42.13 15.09
C ASP A 335 17.72 -42.31 16.23
N LEU A 336 18.88 -42.94 15.99
CA LEU A 336 19.89 -43.19 17.05
C LEU A 336 21.13 -42.26 17.03
N ALA A 337 21.48 -41.62 15.92
CA ALA A 337 22.54 -40.62 15.84
C ALA A 337 22.13 -39.42 14.97
N GLN A 338 21.75 -38.33 15.63
CA GLN A 338 21.45 -37.06 14.99
C GLN A 338 22.52 -36.04 15.40
N THR A 339 23.19 -35.45 14.40
CA THR A 339 24.10 -34.32 14.61
C THR A 339 23.38 -33.05 14.19
N THR A 340 23.24 -32.09 15.11
CA THR A 340 22.79 -30.76 14.75
C THR A 340 24.00 -29.94 14.31
N LYS A 341 24.12 -29.65 13.02
CA LYS A 341 25.11 -28.70 12.49
C LYS A 341 24.49 -27.31 12.53
N THR A 342 25.09 -26.41 13.28
CA THR A 342 24.72 -25.00 13.34
C THR A 342 25.76 -24.19 12.59
N THR A 343 25.32 -23.42 11.60
CA THR A 343 26.15 -22.44 10.89
C THR A 343 25.81 -21.05 11.42
N THR A 344 26.83 -20.28 11.77
CA THR A 344 26.71 -18.87 12.12
C THR A 344 27.52 -18.04 11.14
N ILE A 345 26.89 -17.05 10.51
CA ILE A 345 27.56 -16.10 9.61
C ILE A 345 27.52 -14.72 10.26
N ILE A 346 28.68 -14.07 10.35
CA ILE A 346 28.83 -12.76 10.96
C ILE A 346 29.42 -11.79 9.94
N PHE A 347 28.74 -10.67 9.69
CA PHE A 347 29.27 -9.53 8.96
C PHE A 347 29.83 -8.51 9.94
N PRO A 348 31.08 -8.05 9.76
CA PRO A 348 31.71 -7.13 10.69
C PRO A 348 30.88 -5.85 10.80
N LYS A 349 30.65 -5.41 12.05
CA LYS A 349 29.99 -4.13 12.32
C LYS A 349 30.81 -3.01 11.71
N GLN A 350 30.18 -2.18 10.89
CA GLN A 350 30.80 -0.98 10.33
C GLN A 350 30.40 0.25 11.16
N SER A 351 31.22 1.30 11.10
CA SER A 351 30.93 2.57 11.77
C SER A 351 29.82 3.33 11.04
N ASP A 352 29.21 4.31 11.73
CA ASP A 352 28.17 5.14 11.13
C ASP A 352 28.72 6.00 9.99
N GLU A 353 30.00 6.40 10.07
CA GLU A 353 30.71 7.16 9.03
C GLU A 353 30.81 6.36 7.73
N VAL A 354 31.06 5.05 7.80
CA VAL A 354 31.11 4.16 6.62
C VAL A 354 29.76 4.11 5.92
N TRP A 355 28.67 3.93 6.69
CA TRP A 355 27.31 3.91 6.13
C TRP A 355 26.90 5.25 5.52
N ASN A 356 27.21 6.35 6.22
CA ASN A 356 26.92 7.70 5.74
C ASN A 356 27.68 8.02 4.45
N ALA A 357 28.94 7.58 4.33
CA ALA A 357 29.74 7.78 3.12
C ALA A 357 29.14 7.05 1.91
N VAL A 358 28.73 5.79 2.07
CA VAL A 358 28.06 5.01 1.01
C VAL A 358 26.78 5.72 0.56
N LEU A 359 25.91 6.11 1.49
CA LEU A 359 24.65 6.78 1.17
C LEU A 359 24.88 8.16 0.52
N SER A 360 25.85 8.94 1.01
CA SER A 360 26.15 10.29 0.53
C SER A 360 26.66 10.29 -0.91
N LYS A 361 27.27 9.19 -1.36
CA LYS A 361 27.69 9.02 -2.76
C LYS A 361 26.55 8.53 -3.65
N MET A 362 25.74 7.58 -3.16
CA MET A 362 24.65 7.02 -3.96
C MET A 362 23.51 8.02 -4.20
N LEU A 363 23.15 8.84 -3.20
CA LEU A 363 22.00 9.74 -3.29
C LEU A 363 22.10 10.74 -4.47
N PRO A 364 23.22 11.44 -4.71
CA PRO A 364 23.39 12.31 -5.87
C PRO A 364 23.23 11.58 -7.22
N GLU A 365 23.74 10.35 -7.34
CA GLU A 365 23.64 9.57 -8.59
C GLU A 365 22.21 9.07 -8.86
N VAL A 366 21.51 8.61 -7.83
CA VAL A 366 20.08 8.27 -7.92
C VAL A 366 19.27 9.51 -8.30
N SER A 367 19.55 10.65 -7.64
CA SER A 367 18.90 11.94 -7.93
C SER A 367 19.11 12.35 -9.39
N LYS A 368 20.35 12.28 -9.87
CA LYS A 368 20.70 12.61 -11.26
C LYS A 368 20.00 11.70 -12.27
N THR A 369 19.88 10.40 -11.95
CA THR A 369 19.14 9.44 -12.78
C THR A 369 17.68 9.87 -12.89
N PHE A 370 17.02 10.17 -11.78
CA PHE A 370 15.64 10.67 -11.81
C PHE A 370 15.50 12.00 -12.55
N GLN A 371 16.41 12.94 -12.35
CA GLN A 371 16.41 14.22 -13.07
C GLN A 371 16.51 14.02 -14.59
N THR A 372 17.35 13.08 -15.02
CA THR A 372 17.60 12.80 -16.44
C THR A 372 16.42 12.07 -17.08
N GLU A 373 15.99 10.95 -16.48
CA GLU A 373 14.98 10.08 -17.09
C GLU A 373 13.57 10.69 -17.04
N PHE A 374 13.23 11.44 -15.98
CA PHE A 374 11.92 12.09 -15.85
C PHE A 374 11.91 13.55 -16.31
N GLN A 375 13.07 14.16 -16.58
CA GLN A 375 13.18 15.62 -16.81
C GLN A 375 12.58 16.43 -15.66
N ALA A 376 12.80 15.96 -14.44
CA ALA A 376 12.23 16.50 -13.21
C ALA A 376 13.31 17.18 -12.34
N THR A 377 12.89 18.09 -11.48
CA THR A 377 13.73 18.56 -10.37
C THR A 377 13.65 17.62 -9.18
N VAL A 378 14.67 17.60 -8.33
CA VAL A 378 14.71 16.77 -7.12
C VAL A 378 14.94 17.68 -5.92
N ALA A 379 14.02 17.64 -4.96
CA ALA A 379 14.13 18.34 -3.69
C ALA A 379 15.11 17.63 -2.75
N SER A 380 15.85 18.41 -1.96
CA SER A 380 16.78 17.85 -0.97
C SER A 380 16.03 17.11 0.14
N ILE A 381 16.66 16.10 0.74
CA ILE A 381 16.12 15.37 1.90
C ILE A 381 15.85 16.34 3.06
N ASP A 382 16.72 17.32 3.27
CA ASP A 382 16.59 18.29 4.36
C ASP A 382 15.37 19.21 4.19
N ASP A 383 15.00 19.55 2.95
CA ASP A 383 13.82 20.39 2.70
C ASP A 383 12.53 19.60 2.90
N ILE A 384 12.54 18.31 2.58
CA ILE A 384 11.43 17.39 2.87
C ILE A 384 11.31 17.16 4.38
N SER A 385 12.42 16.97 5.10
CA SER A 385 12.39 16.63 6.52
C SER A 385 11.97 17.78 7.44
N LYS A 386 12.08 19.03 6.98
CA LYS A 386 11.62 20.23 7.71
C LYS A 386 10.09 20.32 7.78
N GLN A 387 9.38 19.65 6.87
CA GLN A 387 7.92 19.74 6.75
C GLN A 387 7.20 19.14 7.96
N SER A 388 6.01 19.67 8.26
CA SER A 388 5.26 19.30 9.46
C SER A 388 4.75 17.86 9.39
N SER A 389 4.27 17.46 8.21
CA SER A 389 3.79 16.11 7.91
C SER A 389 4.90 15.07 8.03
N PHE A 390 6.13 15.38 7.58
CA PHE A 390 7.27 14.47 7.70
C PHE A 390 7.60 14.11 9.15
N LYS A 391 7.52 15.09 10.06
CA LYS A 391 7.77 14.87 11.50
C LYS A 391 6.78 13.86 12.11
N LYS A 392 5.55 13.80 11.59
CA LYS A 392 4.49 12.87 12.01
C LYS A 392 4.62 11.46 11.42
N ILE A 393 5.44 11.27 10.38
CA ILE A 393 5.66 9.93 9.81
C ILE A 393 6.49 9.12 10.79
N ASN A 394 5.96 8.00 11.28
CA ASN A 394 6.71 7.10 12.16
C ASN A 394 7.67 6.21 11.35
N SER A 395 8.89 6.03 11.85
CA SER A 395 9.82 5.04 11.30
C SER A 395 9.33 3.63 11.65
N PHE A 396 9.42 2.68 10.73
CA PHE A 396 9.06 1.28 11.01
C PHE A 396 10.11 0.57 11.87
N VAL A 397 11.35 1.00 11.73
CA VAL A 397 12.50 0.53 12.50
C VAL A 397 13.31 1.76 12.88
N GLU A 398 13.73 1.86 14.13
CA GLU A 398 14.63 2.93 14.56
C GLU A 398 16.02 2.72 13.96
N ASN A 399 16.76 3.82 13.78
CA ASN A 399 18.15 3.71 13.36
C ASN A 399 18.92 2.89 14.39
N SER A 400 19.53 1.79 13.94
CA SER A 400 20.27 0.87 14.78
C SER A 400 21.62 0.56 14.15
N ASN A 401 22.63 0.31 14.97
CA ASN A 401 23.92 -0.21 14.54
C ASN A 401 24.46 -1.13 15.63
N THR A 402 24.01 -2.37 15.60
CA THR A 402 24.30 -3.39 16.60
C THR A 402 25.17 -4.49 16.00
N GLU A 403 25.57 -5.46 16.81
CA GLU A 403 26.27 -6.66 16.32
C GLU A 403 25.37 -7.61 15.51
N LYS A 404 24.04 -7.43 15.52
CA LYS A 404 23.08 -8.33 14.84
C LYS A 404 22.41 -7.71 13.62
N GLU A 405 22.28 -6.41 13.59
CA GLU A 405 21.62 -5.65 12.53
C GLU A 405 22.04 -4.19 12.53
N PHE A 406 21.86 -3.55 11.38
CA PHE A 406 21.98 -2.12 11.23
C PHE A 406 20.86 -1.57 10.34
N VAL A 407 20.43 -0.36 10.65
CA VAL A 407 19.49 0.45 9.88
C VAL A 407 19.96 1.90 9.97
N LYS A 408 20.24 2.52 8.83
CA LYS A 408 20.71 3.91 8.76
C LYS A 408 20.02 4.66 7.61
N GLY A 409 19.34 5.74 7.94
CA GLY A 409 18.94 6.78 6.98
C GLY A 409 20.02 7.85 6.82
N ILE A 410 20.10 8.47 5.64
CA ILE A 410 20.98 9.63 5.43
C ILE A 410 20.33 10.92 5.98
N GLY A 411 21.13 11.75 6.66
CA GLY A 411 20.68 13.03 7.21
C GLY A 411 19.49 12.87 8.15
N ALA A 412 18.45 13.70 7.96
CA ALA A 412 17.21 13.62 8.74
C ALA A 412 16.19 12.57 8.20
N SER A 413 16.56 11.77 7.19
CA SER A 413 15.64 10.76 6.65
C SER A 413 15.39 9.63 7.66
N LYS A 414 14.14 9.13 7.66
CA LYS A 414 13.73 7.98 8.46
C LYS A 414 13.80 6.72 7.60
N HIS A 415 14.04 5.56 8.21
CA HIS A 415 13.85 4.30 7.50
C HIS A 415 12.34 4.03 7.34
N LEU A 416 11.82 4.47 6.20
CA LEU A 416 10.46 4.11 5.78
C LEU A 416 10.57 2.85 4.94
N ASN A 417 9.91 1.78 5.37
CA ASN A 417 9.79 0.59 4.53
C ASN A 417 8.98 1.00 3.29
N PRO A 418 9.55 0.89 2.07
CA PRO A 418 8.86 1.31 0.85
C PRO A 418 7.55 0.57 0.60
N LEU A 419 7.31 -0.56 1.30
CA LEU A 419 6.18 -1.46 1.07
C LEU A 419 5.12 -1.46 2.20
N THR A 420 5.25 -0.62 3.22
CA THR A 420 4.26 -0.54 4.32
C THR A 420 3.27 0.62 4.12
N HIS A 421 1.97 0.32 4.30
CA HIS A 421 0.84 1.11 3.80
C HIS A 421 0.06 1.87 4.89
N LEU A 422 0.69 2.19 6.02
CA LEU A 422 -0.04 2.63 7.23
C LEU A 422 -0.08 4.13 7.49
N GLU A 423 0.19 4.92 6.47
CA GLU A 423 -0.13 6.34 6.54
C GLU A 423 -1.63 6.48 6.22
N THR A 424 -2.30 7.44 6.85
CA THR A 424 -3.71 7.79 6.61
C THR A 424 -4.05 7.75 5.11
N TYR A 425 -5.28 7.41 4.73
CA TYR A 425 -5.62 7.20 3.32
C TYR A 425 -6.18 8.45 2.65
N GLY A 426 -6.03 8.53 1.33
CA GLY A 426 -6.63 9.59 0.53
C GLY A 426 -5.99 10.95 0.77
N ILE A 427 -6.82 11.99 0.65
CA ILE A 427 -6.39 13.39 0.67
C ILE A 427 -5.80 13.83 2.02
N ASN A 428 -6.08 13.07 3.07
CA ASN A 428 -5.55 13.24 4.43
C ASN A 428 -4.34 12.37 4.74
N SER A 429 -3.79 11.66 3.75
CA SER A 429 -2.55 10.90 3.92
C SER A 429 -1.38 11.81 4.29
N LEU A 430 -0.48 11.34 5.17
CA LEU A 430 0.76 12.07 5.47
C LEU A 430 1.61 12.25 4.20
N GLN A 431 1.59 11.27 3.28
CA GLN A 431 2.18 11.40 1.94
C GLN A 431 1.59 12.57 1.14
N GLU A 432 0.26 12.67 1.03
CA GLU A 432 -0.39 13.75 0.28
C GLU A 432 -0.15 15.12 0.93
N GLN A 433 -0.21 15.18 2.26
CA GLN A 433 0.14 16.39 3.01
C GLN A 433 1.60 16.78 2.75
N LEU A 434 2.53 15.83 2.80
CA LEU A 434 3.94 16.08 2.55
C LEU A 434 4.20 16.54 1.11
N MET A 435 3.52 15.96 0.12
CA MET A 435 3.60 16.43 -1.27
C MET A 435 3.08 17.86 -1.43
N LYS A 436 1.99 18.21 -0.76
CA LYS A 436 1.45 19.58 -0.75
C LYS A 436 2.39 20.57 -0.06
N GLU A 437 2.84 20.27 1.16
CA GLU A 437 3.75 21.11 1.94
C GLU A 437 5.09 21.35 1.24
N SER A 438 5.65 20.30 0.62
CA SER A 438 6.93 20.38 -0.10
C SER A 438 6.81 20.86 -1.56
N ASN A 439 5.58 21.03 -2.06
CA ASN A 439 5.26 21.26 -3.47
C ASN A 439 6.01 20.26 -4.37
N THR A 440 5.81 18.97 -4.14
CA THR A 440 6.34 17.86 -4.96
C THR A 440 5.20 17.12 -5.66
N ASP A 441 5.51 16.47 -6.78
CA ASP A 441 4.57 15.66 -7.57
C ASP A 441 4.64 14.17 -7.25
N GLY A 442 5.71 13.78 -6.57
CA GLY A 442 5.92 12.45 -6.04
C GLY A 442 6.94 12.42 -4.92
N LEU A 443 6.86 11.37 -4.11
CA LEU A 443 7.81 11.09 -3.04
C LEU A 443 8.49 9.75 -3.30
N CYS A 444 9.81 9.74 -3.18
CA CYS A 444 10.64 8.55 -3.37
C CYS A 444 11.08 7.99 -2.01
N LYS A 445 10.93 6.66 -1.88
CA LYS A 445 11.51 5.87 -0.80
C LYS A 445 12.53 4.93 -1.41
N VAL A 446 13.78 4.99 -0.95
CA VAL A 446 14.88 4.14 -1.41
C VAL A 446 15.48 3.38 -0.23
N ASN A 447 15.74 2.10 -0.46
CA ASN A 447 16.39 1.23 0.50
C ASN A 447 17.44 0.34 -0.18
N LEU A 448 18.67 0.39 0.31
CA LEU A 448 19.72 -0.58 0.00
C LEU A 448 19.75 -1.63 1.13
N GLU A 449 19.31 -2.85 0.84
CA GLU A 449 19.33 -3.95 1.79
C GLU A 449 20.54 -4.84 1.53
N LEU A 450 21.36 -5.11 2.55
CA LEU A 450 22.46 -6.06 2.47
C LEU A 450 22.00 -7.39 3.08
N ILE A 451 21.83 -8.40 2.23
CA ILE A 451 21.28 -9.70 2.60
C ILE A 451 22.41 -10.71 2.73
N ILE A 452 22.60 -11.26 3.92
CA ILE A 452 23.52 -12.39 4.13
C ILE A 452 22.81 -13.68 3.71
N SER A 453 23.51 -14.57 3.01
CA SER A 453 23.04 -15.91 2.67
C SER A 453 24.17 -16.94 2.71
N GLU A 454 23.83 -18.22 2.77
CA GLU A 454 24.77 -19.35 2.69
C GLU A 454 24.43 -20.21 1.45
N ASP A 455 25.44 -20.57 0.64
CA ASP A 455 25.32 -21.62 -0.37
C ASP A 455 26.60 -22.48 -0.38
N LYS A 456 26.44 -23.80 -0.33
CA LYS A 456 27.54 -24.80 -0.37
C LYS A 456 28.76 -24.43 0.49
N GLU A 457 28.52 -24.15 1.77
CA GLU A 457 29.55 -23.79 2.76
C GLU A 457 30.31 -22.48 2.48
N LYS A 458 29.80 -21.66 1.55
CA LYS A 458 30.23 -20.27 1.36
C LYS A 458 29.14 -19.33 1.84
N ALA A 459 29.56 -18.22 2.44
CA ALA A 459 28.65 -17.14 2.78
C ALA A 459 28.73 -16.03 1.74
N PHE A 460 27.60 -15.38 1.51
CA PHE A 460 27.46 -14.32 0.52
C PHE A 460 26.76 -13.11 1.14
N LEU A 461 27.15 -11.92 0.68
CA LEU A 461 26.40 -10.69 0.90
C LEU A 461 25.82 -10.23 -0.44
N THR A 462 24.50 -10.15 -0.52
CA THR A 462 23.79 -9.71 -1.72
C THR A 462 23.19 -8.34 -1.48
N PRO A 463 23.67 -7.28 -2.15
CA PRO A 463 23.04 -5.98 -2.08
C PRO A 463 21.74 -5.99 -2.88
N LYS A 464 20.67 -5.44 -2.31
CA LYS A 464 19.35 -5.35 -2.94
C LYS A 464 18.86 -3.91 -2.86
N PHE A 465 18.86 -3.24 -4.01
CA PHE A 465 18.37 -1.87 -4.14
C PHE A 465 16.87 -1.90 -4.44
N THR A 466 16.06 -1.31 -3.55
CA THR A 466 14.60 -1.23 -3.69
C THR A 466 14.18 0.22 -3.68
N TYR A 467 13.25 0.60 -4.55
CA TYR A 467 12.68 1.93 -4.56
C TYR A 467 11.19 1.91 -4.87
N GLU A 468 10.49 2.93 -4.37
CA GLU A 468 9.10 3.23 -4.71
C GLU A 468 8.95 4.74 -4.90
N ILE A 469 8.19 5.13 -5.92
CA ILE A 469 7.78 6.52 -6.12
C ILE A 469 6.27 6.60 -6.01
N THR A 470 5.78 7.21 -4.94
CA THR A 470 4.35 7.48 -4.75
C THR A 470 3.97 8.78 -5.47
N GLY A 471 2.75 8.86 -5.98
CA GLY A 471 2.21 10.07 -6.60
C GLY A 471 1.03 10.64 -5.82
N LYS A 472 0.62 11.86 -6.20
CA LYS A 472 -0.63 12.49 -5.72
C LYS A 472 -1.81 11.54 -5.92
N ILE A 473 -2.77 11.60 -5.01
CA ILE A 473 -3.96 10.73 -5.07
C ILE A 473 -4.78 10.92 -6.35
N ASN A 474 -5.55 9.88 -6.71
CA ASN A 474 -6.59 9.91 -7.75
C ASN A 474 -7.96 10.07 -7.08
N GLY A 475 -8.66 11.17 -7.34
CA GLY A 475 -9.88 11.53 -6.61
C GLY A 475 -9.62 11.84 -5.14
N VAL A 476 -10.46 11.31 -4.24
CA VAL A 476 -10.39 11.62 -2.79
C VAL A 476 -9.63 10.56 -1.98
N MET A 477 -9.68 9.30 -2.42
CA MET A 477 -9.26 8.15 -1.58
C MET A 477 -8.22 7.23 -2.22
N THR A 478 -7.98 7.33 -3.53
CA THR A 478 -7.09 6.37 -4.22
C THR A 478 -5.65 6.86 -4.19
N ASN A 479 -4.80 6.22 -3.39
CA ASN A 479 -3.36 6.45 -3.46
C ASN A 479 -2.80 5.95 -4.80
N THR A 480 -1.85 6.70 -5.37
CA THR A 480 -1.20 6.32 -6.63
C THR A 480 0.29 6.10 -6.47
N LYS A 481 0.87 5.36 -7.42
CA LYS A 481 2.32 5.19 -7.55
C LYS A 481 2.74 5.55 -8.96
N TYR A 482 3.94 6.08 -9.16
CA TYR A 482 4.53 6.15 -10.50
C TYR A 482 5.18 4.83 -10.88
N VAL A 483 5.91 4.21 -9.95
CA VAL A 483 6.68 2.99 -10.18
C VAL A 483 7.21 2.44 -8.85
N SER A 484 7.44 1.13 -8.79
CA SER A 484 8.31 0.49 -7.80
C SER A 484 9.30 -0.44 -8.49
N GLY A 485 10.46 -0.67 -7.88
CA GLY A 485 11.48 -1.51 -8.48
C GLY A 485 12.41 -2.14 -7.46
N THR A 486 13.00 -3.25 -7.87
CA THR A 486 14.01 -3.99 -7.14
C THR A 486 15.14 -4.37 -8.09
N ILE A 487 16.37 -4.19 -7.63
CA ILE A 487 17.59 -4.65 -8.29
C ILE A 487 18.35 -5.48 -7.28
N THR A 488 18.50 -6.76 -7.58
CA THR A 488 19.33 -7.68 -6.81
C THR A 488 20.72 -7.66 -7.43
N GLY A 489 21.69 -7.17 -6.66
CA GLY A 489 23.08 -7.07 -7.06
C GLY A 489 23.77 -8.43 -7.13
N THR A 490 25.02 -8.41 -7.57
CA THR A 490 25.87 -9.61 -7.61
C THR A 490 26.22 -10.06 -6.19
N PRO A 491 26.04 -11.35 -5.83
CA PRO A 491 26.48 -11.88 -4.54
C PRO A 491 27.99 -11.70 -4.35
N ILE A 492 28.39 -11.22 -3.18
CA ILE A 492 29.79 -10.99 -2.81
C ILE A 492 30.24 -12.13 -1.90
N GLU A 493 31.29 -12.85 -2.28
CA GLU A 493 31.83 -13.97 -1.48
C GLU A 493 32.45 -13.49 -0.15
N SER A 494 32.31 -14.32 0.88
CA SER A 494 32.70 -14.06 2.27
C SER A 494 34.13 -13.61 2.50
N ASP A 495 35.05 -14.12 1.69
CA ASP A 495 36.49 -13.84 1.77
C ASP A 495 36.84 -12.39 1.38
N LEU A 496 36.00 -11.75 0.57
CA LEU A 496 36.20 -10.37 0.10
C LEU A 496 35.68 -9.31 1.08
N ILE A 497 34.78 -9.69 1.99
CA ILE A 497 34.04 -8.78 2.90
C ILE A 497 34.19 -9.16 4.37
N GLY A 498 35.16 -10.01 4.70
CA GLY A 498 35.46 -10.35 6.09
C GLY A 498 34.31 -11.06 6.82
N LEU A 499 33.45 -11.81 6.10
CA LEU A 499 32.43 -12.61 6.77
C LEU A 499 33.11 -13.74 7.55
N THR A 500 32.72 -13.91 8.82
CA THR A 500 33.14 -15.06 9.62
C THR A 500 32.08 -16.14 9.53
N ILE A 501 32.49 -17.37 9.21
CA ILE A 501 31.62 -18.53 9.26
C ILE A 501 32.06 -19.41 10.42
N GLU A 502 31.18 -19.61 11.40
CA GLU A 502 31.37 -20.53 12.51
C GLU A 502 30.47 -21.74 12.35
N TYR A 503 31.06 -22.93 12.38
CA TYR A 503 30.33 -24.18 12.46
C TYR A 503 30.40 -24.73 13.89
N SER A 504 29.26 -25.12 14.45
CA SER A 504 29.21 -25.93 15.66
C SER A 504 28.37 -27.18 15.44
N SER A 505 28.82 -28.30 15.99
CA SER A 505 28.10 -29.57 15.94
C SER A 505 27.82 -30.08 17.35
N SER A 506 26.55 -30.36 17.65
CA SER A 506 26.16 -31.05 18.90
C SER A 506 25.55 -32.42 18.58
N GLY A 507 25.97 -33.45 19.31
CA GLY A 507 25.49 -34.83 19.17
C GLY A 507 24.51 -35.21 20.27
N GLY A 508 23.40 -35.85 19.91
CA GLY A 508 22.49 -36.48 20.87
C GLY A 508 22.95 -37.90 21.20
N GLY A 509 23.72 -38.09 22.29
CA GLY A 509 24.09 -39.42 22.78
C GLY A 509 25.24 -39.40 23.78
N LYS A 510 25.23 -40.33 24.76
CA LYS A 510 26.24 -40.42 25.86
C LYS A 510 27.69 -40.59 25.38
N ALA A 511 27.94 -40.85 24.09
CA ALA A 511 29.26 -41.08 23.51
C ALA A 511 29.85 -39.87 22.74
N PHE A 512 29.09 -38.80 22.48
CA PHE A 512 29.58 -37.64 21.72
C PHE A 512 29.89 -36.46 22.64
N LYS A 513 31.01 -36.52 23.36
CA LYS A 513 31.58 -35.36 24.09
C LYS A 513 32.71 -34.72 23.30
N LYS A 514 32.37 -33.96 22.26
CA LYS A 514 33.21 -32.84 21.82
C LYS A 514 32.40 -31.95 20.87
N ASP A 515 32.08 -30.75 21.33
CA ASP A 515 31.71 -29.66 20.43
C ASP A 515 32.93 -29.37 19.55
N GLN A 516 32.85 -29.70 18.26
CA GLN A 516 33.84 -29.23 17.29
C GLN A 516 33.37 -27.87 16.78
N LYS A 517 34.10 -26.81 17.16
CA LYS A 517 33.92 -25.48 16.60
C LYS A 517 35.00 -25.28 15.53
N ASN A 518 34.59 -25.31 14.26
CA ASN A 518 35.46 -24.90 13.16
C ASN A 518 35.11 -23.46 12.80
N VAL A 519 36.08 -22.57 12.91
CA VAL A 519 35.95 -21.17 12.52
C VAL A 519 36.78 -20.96 11.26
N ILE A 520 36.12 -20.60 10.16
CA ILE A 520 36.82 -20.09 8.98
C ILE A 520 36.95 -18.59 9.20
N ASN A 521 38.13 -18.16 9.65
CA ASN A 521 38.44 -16.75 9.87
C ASN A 521 38.85 -16.10 8.55
N THR A 522 38.00 -15.21 8.06
CA THR A 522 38.41 -14.17 7.10
C THR A 522 38.95 -12.98 7.92
N PRO A 523 40.07 -12.33 7.58
CA PRO A 523 40.65 -11.26 8.41
C PRO A 523 39.62 -10.18 8.76
N ALA A 524 39.43 -9.96 10.07
CA ALA A 524 38.48 -9.02 10.65
C ALA A 524 38.98 -7.56 10.58
N SER A 525 39.32 -7.06 9.40
CA SER A 525 39.57 -5.63 9.23
C SER A 525 38.26 -4.92 8.95
N SER A 526 38.01 -3.83 9.69
CA SER A 526 37.01 -2.82 9.33
C SER A 526 37.15 -2.47 7.84
N ILE A 527 36.07 -2.58 7.07
CA ILE A 527 36.08 -2.28 5.65
C ILE A 527 35.94 -0.77 5.51
N SER A 528 36.85 -0.11 4.79
CA SER A 528 36.68 1.32 4.49
C SER A 528 35.42 1.58 3.66
N ALA A 529 34.91 2.81 3.67
CA ALA A 529 33.77 3.19 2.86
C ALA A 529 34.02 2.91 1.36
N GLU A 530 35.22 3.21 0.86
CA GLU A 530 35.59 2.98 -0.54
C GLU A 530 35.66 1.49 -0.89
N GLN A 531 36.15 0.65 0.02
CA GLN A 531 36.16 -0.80 -0.19
C GLN A 531 34.74 -1.35 -0.19
N LEU A 532 33.91 -0.94 0.76
CA LEU A 532 32.52 -1.42 0.85
C LEU A 532 31.70 -0.99 -0.37
N GLU A 533 31.91 0.24 -0.84
CA GLU A 533 31.26 0.74 -2.05
C GLU A 533 31.63 -0.08 -3.29
N LYS A 534 32.93 -0.35 -3.49
CA LYS A 534 33.41 -1.20 -4.59
C LYS A 534 32.85 -2.61 -4.51
N LEU A 535 32.72 -3.17 -3.30
CA LEU A 535 32.21 -4.51 -3.08
C LEU A 535 30.70 -4.59 -3.35
N ILE A 536 29.93 -3.60 -2.89
CA ILE A 536 28.50 -3.47 -3.21
C ILE A 536 28.28 -3.27 -4.72
N ARG A 537 29.30 -2.80 -5.45
CA ARG A 537 29.23 -2.43 -6.87
C ARG A 537 28.09 -1.43 -7.10
N SER A 538 28.04 -0.39 -6.27
CA SER A 538 26.99 0.65 -6.30
C SER A 538 26.83 1.25 -7.70
N SER A 539 27.94 1.51 -8.42
CA SER A 539 27.93 2.00 -9.80
C SER A 539 27.15 1.09 -10.75
N ASP A 540 27.30 -0.21 -10.62
CA ASP A 540 26.70 -1.19 -11.52
C ASP A 540 25.21 -1.36 -11.23
N ILE A 541 24.83 -1.28 -9.94
CA ILE A 541 23.44 -1.17 -9.50
C ILE A 541 22.80 0.08 -10.10
N LEU A 542 23.49 1.22 -10.08
CA LEU A 542 22.97 2.50 -10.58
C LEU A 542 22.86 2.55 -12.11
N VAL A 543 23.79 1.92 -12.83
CA VAL A 543 23.68 1.71 -14.28
C VAL A 543 22.48 0.83 -14.62
N THR A 544 22.31 -0.29 -13.90
CA THR A 544 21.16 -1.20 -14.06
C THR A 544 19.86 -0.48 -13.74
N PHE A 545 19.85 0.36 -12.70
CA PHE A 545 18.73 1.19 -12.31
C PHE A 545 18.32 2.18 -13.40
N SER A 546 19.25 2.96 -13.95
CA SER A 546 18.96 3.88 -15.04
C SER A 546 18.42 3.14 -16.28
N LYS A 547 19.07 2.04 -16.69
CA LYS A 547 18.64 1.24 -17.85
C LYS A 547 17.23 0.69 -17.67
N SER A 548 16.96 0.08 -16.53
CA SER A 548 15.67 -0.54 -16.23
C SER A 548 14.56 0.51 -16.07
N LEU A 549 14.87 1.68 -15.50
CA LEU A 549 13.94 2.81 -15.42
C LEU A 549 13.58 3.34 -16.81
N LYS A 550 14.57 3.50 -17.71
CA LYS A 550 14.32 3.91 -19.09
C LYS A 550 13.40 2.94 -19.83
N GLN A 551 13.62 1.63 -19.64
CA GLN A 551 12.79 0.58 -20.25
C GLN A 551 11.31 0.71 -19.84
N ILE A 552 11.01 0.93 -18.55
CA ILE A 552 9.61 1.06 -18.09
C ILE A 552 8.97 2.37 -18.58
N ILE A 553 9.75 3.45 -18.72
CA ILE A 553 9.29 4.72 -19.27
C ILE A 553 8.93 4.56 -20.76
N GLU A 554 9.76 3.87 -21.53
CA GLU A 554 9.47 3.57 -22.94
C GLU A 554 8.24 2.67 -23.09
N ALA A 555 8.08 1.68 -22.20
CA ALA A 555 6.88 0.84 -22.16
C ALA A 555 5.60 1.64 -21.87
N GLU A 556 5.65 2.63 -20.95
CA GLU A 556 4.52 3.54 -20.68
C GLU A 556 4.15 4.35 -21.94
N LYS A 557 5.15 4.92 -22.61
CA LYS A 557 4.95 5.72 -23.84
C LYS A 557 4.26 4.91 -24.94
N LEU A 558 4.57 3.63 -25.08
CA LEU A 558 3.94 2.73 -26.05
C LEU A 558 2.52 2.30 -25.65
N ASN A 559 2.20 2.27 -24.35
CA ASN A 559 0.91 1.78 -23.85
C ASN A 559 -0.24 2.79 -24.07
N GLY A 560 0.02 4.10 -24.09
CA GLY A 560 -0.97 5.16 -24.41
C GLY A 560 -2.10 5.35 -23.38
N ASP A 561 -2.54 4.31 -22.67
CA ASP A 561 -3.67 4.36 -21.75
C ASP A 561 -3.45 5.32 -20.58
N TYR A 562 -2.20 5.45 -20.09
CA TYR A 562 -1.86 6.32 -18.97
C TYR A 562 -2.25 7.78 -19.23
N GLU A 563 -1.87 8.33 -20.39
CA GLU A 563 -2.26 9.70 -20.73
C GLU A 563 -3.77 9.81 -20.96
N ILE A 564 -4.39 8.83 -21.63
CA ILE A 564 -5.83 8.84 -21.88
C ILE A 564 -6.62 8.91 -20.57
N VAL A 565 -6.34 8.00 -19.63
CA VAL A 565 -7.07 7.89 -18.36
C VAL A 565 -6.89 9.13 -17.49
N TRP A 566 -5.70 9.72 -17.47
CA TRP A 566 -5.43 10.89 -16.64
C TRP A 566 -5.82 12.23 -17.27
N ASN A 567 -5.93 12.31 -18.60
CA ASN A 567 -6.41 13.51 -19.28
C ASN A 567 -7.92 13.72 -19.11
N LEU A 568 -8.69 12.68 -18.74
CA LEU A 568 -10.12 12.81 -18.40
C LEU A 568 -10.40 13.78 -17.25
N GLN A 569 -9.38 14.04 -16.42
CA GLN A 569 -9.44 14.92 -15.26
C GLN A 569 -8.95 16.34 -15.56
N LYS A 570 -8.34 16.55 -16.74
CA LYS A 570 -7.78 17.84 -17.16
C LYS A 570 -8.86 18.68 -17.86
N LEU A 571 -8.66 19.99 -17.78
CA LEU A 571 -9.35 21.00 -18.57
C LEU A 571 -8.61 21.21 -19.88
#